data_AF-A0A7C2DN07-F1
#
_entry.id   AF-A0A7C2DN07-F1
#
_cell.length_a   1.000
_cell.length_b   1.000
_cell.length_c   1.000
_cell.angle_alpha   90.00
_cell.angle_beta   90.00
_cell.angle_gamma   90.00
#
_symmetry.space_group_name_H-M   'P 1'
#
loop_
_entity.id
_entity.type
_entity.pdbx_description
1 polymer ?
#
loop_
_entity_poly.entity_id
_entity_poly.type
_entity_poly.pdbx_seq_one_letter_code
_entity_poly.pdbx_strand_id
1 'polypeptide(L)'
;MDLAEALAGLGFELVEERADALIYAAHPNRYMTYWVHVYEDDTALFTWEFAIADYLATKGIQVGSDEALNQYAYPREDDRGPQDAAWLAAAIDRAEAMLAAIRLDRPEG
;
A
#
# COMPACT_ATOMS: atom_id res chain seq x y z
N MET A 1 20.99 -7.29 -3.42
CA MET A 1 20.11 -7.47 -2.26
C MET A 1 18.97 -8.31 -2.75
N ASP A 2 18.70 -9.43 -2.08
CA ASP A 2 17.56 -10.28 -2.40
C ASP A 2 16.25 -9.55 -2.02
N LEU A 3 15.14 -9.81 -2.73
CA LEU A 3 13.84 -9.22 -2.43
C LEU A 3 13.40 -9.56 -1.00
N ALA A 4 13.65 -10.79 -0.54
CA ALA A 4 13.31 -11.22 0.82
C ALA A 4 14.04 -10.40 1.90
N GLU A 5 15.33 -10.09 1.69
CA GLU A 5 16.09 -9.21 2.58
C GLU A 5 15.55 -7.78 2.57
N ALA A 6 15.18 -7.28 1.38
CA ALA A 6 14.62 -5.95 1.22
C ALA A 6 13.26 -5.81 1.92
N LEU A 7 12.38 -6.80 1.76
CA LEU A 7 11.09 -6.87 2.43
C LEU A 7 11.26 -6.79 3.96
N ALA A 8 12.14 -7.62 4.53
CA ALA A 8 12.42 -7.59 5.96
C ALA A 8 12.99 -6.23 6.42
N GLY A 9 13.91 -5.64 5.64
CA GLY A 9 14.48 -4.33 5.92
C GLY A 9 13.47 -3.18 5.86
N LEU A 10 12.41 -3.33 5.06
CA LEU A 10 11.30 -2.39 4.93
C LEU A 10 10.15 -2.67 5.90
N GLY A 11 10.29 -3.67 6.78
CA GLY A 11 9.28 -4.02 7.79
C GLY A 11 8.09 -4.82 7.24
N PHE A 12 8.25 -5.46 6.07
CA PHE A 12 7.27 -6.41 5.57
C PHE A 12 7.41 -7.76 6.27
N GLU A 13 6.28 -8.33 6.66
CA GLU A 13 6.16 -9.65 7.27
C GLU A 13 5.30 -10.56 6.39
N LEU A 14 5.65 -11.84 6.30
CA LEU A 14 4.83 -12.83 5.58
C LEU A 14 3.54 -13.05 6.36
N VAL A 15 2.39 -12.78 5.73
CA VAL A 15 1.08 -12.91 6.37
C VAL A 15 0.27 -14.10 5.84
N GLU A 16 0.52 -14.52 4.60
CA GLU A 16 -0.23 -15.59 3.95
C GLU A 16 0.63 -16.27 2.89
N GLU A 17 0.58 -17.60 2.86
CA GLU A 17 1.11 -18.41 1.77
C GLU A 17 -0.07 -18.92 0.94
N ARG A 18 -0.14 -18.53 -0.33
CA ARG A 18 -1.11 -19.04 -1.30
C ARG A 18 -0.45 -20.04 -2.24
N ALA A 19 -1.28 -20.74 -3.01
CA ALA A 19 -0.81 -21.74 -3.96
C ALA A 19 0.11 -21.15 -5.06
N ASP A 20 -0.04 -19.86 -5.38
CA ASP A 20 0.65 -19.18 -6.48
C ASP A 20 1.44 -17.92 -6.04
N ALA A 21 1.38 -17.56 -4.75
CA ALA A 21 2.03 -16.36 -4.24
C ALA A 21 2.32 -16.41 -2.74
N LEU A 22 3.41 -15.74 -2.33
CA LEU A 22 3.67 -15.36 -0.94
C LEU A 22 3.21 -13.92 -0.74
N ILE A 23 2.39 -13.68 0.29
CA ILE A 23 1.82 -12.37 0.57
C ILE A 23 2.45 -11.78 1.81
N TYR A 24 3.04 -10.61 1.64
CA TYR A 24 3.69 -9.85 2.69
C TYR A 24 2.91 -8.56 2.98
N ALA A 25 2.91 -8.13 4.24
CA ALA A 25 2.31 -6.87 4.66
C ALA A 25 3.27 -6.03 5.50
N ALA A 26 3.24 -4.71 5.32
CA ALA A 26 3.90 -3.75 6.21
C ALA A 26 2.91 -2.66 6.65
N HIS A 27 3.06 -2.18 7.89
CA HIS A 27 2.17 -1.18 8.48
C HIS A 27 2.99 0.04 8.92
N PRO A 28 3.39 0.95 8.01
CA PRO A 28 4.24 2.08 8.35
C PRO A 28 3.59 3.04 9.36
N ASN A 29 2.26 3.03 9.47
CA ASN A 29 1.51 3.67 10.54
C ASN A 29 0.13 3.02 10.70
N ARG A 30 -0.65 3.47 11.69
CA ARG A 30 -1.95 2.87 12.04
C ARG A 30 -3.05 2.95 10.97
N TYR A 31 -2.85 3.74 9.92
CA TYR A 31 -3.85 3.94 8.84
C TYR A 31 -3.39 3.37 7.51
N MET A 32 -2.14 2.97 7.38
CA MET A 32 -1.55 2.57 6.11
C MET A 32 -1.11 1.11 6.18
N THR A 33 -1.50 0.33 5.18
CA THR A 33 -0.97 -1.01 4.95
C THR A 33 -0.39 -1.07 3.55
N TYR A 34 0.82 -1.60 3.43
CA TYR A 34 1.43 -1.97 2.17
C TYR A 34 1.37 -3.48 2.00
N TRP A 35 1.11 -3.92 0.78
CA TRP A 35 1.03 -5.33 0.42
C TRP A 35 2.03 -5.62 -0.70
N VAL A 36 2.75 -6.74 -0.58
CA VAL A 36 3.56 -7.29 -1.66
C VAL A 36 3.16 -8.73 -1.89
N HIS A 37 2.79 -9.06 -3.13
CA HIS A 37 2.59 -10.43 -3.57
C HIS A 37 3.81 -10.86 -4.38
N VAL A 38 4.48 -11.92 -3.95
CA VAL A 38 5.64 -12.50 -4.63
C VAL A 38 5.16 -13.77 -5.33
N TYR A 39 5.18 -13.78 -6.66
CA TYR A 39 4.66 -14.88 -7.49
C TYR A 39 5.75 -15.89 -7.87
N GLU A 40 5.38 -17.08 -8.35
CA GLU A 40 6.35 -18.07 -8.84
C GLU A 40 6.99 -17.72 -10.19
N ASP A 41 6.43 -16.74 -10.92
CA ASP A 41 6.86 -16.32 -12.25
C ASP A 41 7.96 -15.23 -12.24
N ASP A 42 8.70 -15.09 -11.14
CA ASP A 42 9.70 -14.05 -10.88
C ASP A 42 9.16 -12.61 -10.92
N THR A 43 7.84 -12.42 -10.85
CA THR A 43 7.21 -11.10 -10.70
C THR A 43 6.71 -10.85 -9.29
N ALA A 44 6.52 -9.57 -8.96
CA ALA A 44 5.90 -9.10 -7.74
C ALA A 44 4.83 -8.06 -8.05
N LEU A 45 3.81 -7.99 -7.20
CA LEU A 45 2.81 -6.92 -7.19
C LEU A 45 2.92 -6.15 -5.89
N PHE A 46 2.90 -4.83 -5.97
CA PHE A 46 2.83 -3.90 -4.86
C PHE A 46 1.51 -3.14 -4.91
N THR A 47 0.82 -3.11 -3.77
CA THR A 47 -0.38 -2.29 -3.57
C THR A 47 -0.42 -1.73 -2.16
N TRP A 48 -1.33 -0.79 -1.92
CA TRP A 48 -1.46 -0.13 -0.63
C TRP A 48 -2.93 0.17 -0.32
N GLU A 49 -3.22 0.29 0.97
CA GLU A 49 -4.51 0.72 1.46
C GLU A 49 -4.33 1.78 2.55
N PHE A 50 -5.18 2.79 2.52
CA PHE A 50 -5.21 3.84 3.53
C PHE A 50 -6.60 3.97 4.13
N ALA A 51 -6.72 3.80 5.44
CA ALA A 51 -7.95 3.97 6.20
C ALA A 51 -8.38 5.45 6.25
N ILE A 52 -8.88 5.96 5.12
CA ILE A 52 -9.11 7.38 4.88
C ILE A 52 -10.19 7.95 5.79
N ALA A 53 -11.28 7.22 6.02
CA ALA A 53 -12.33 7.67 6.94
C ALA A 53 -11.81 7.79 8.37
N ASP A 54 -11.06 6.79 8.86
CA ASP A 54 -10.49 6.79 10.20
C ASP A 54 -9.47 7.93 10.39
N TYR A 55 -8.63 8.16 9.37
CA TYR A 55 -7.69 9.28 9.39
C TYR A 55 -8.41 10.62 9.43
N LEU A 56 -9.37 10.86 8.52
CA LEU A 56 -10.10 12.12 8.43
C LEU A 56 -10.99 12.37 9.65
N ALA A 57 -11.53 11.33 10.28
CA ALA A 57 -12.26 11.44 11.54
C ALA A 57 -11.38 12.07 12.64
N THR A 58 -10.09 11.75 12.70
CA THR A 58 -9.16 12.39 13.66
C THR A 58 -8.92 13.88 13.39
N LYS A 59 -9.29 14.35 12.21
CA LYS A 59 -9.23 15.77 11.81
C LYS A 59 -10.59 16.47 11.91
N GLY A 60 -11.59 15.80 12.48
CA GLY A 60 -12.95 16.34 12.61
C GLY A 60 -13.76 16.31 11.31
N ILE A 61 -13.35 15.51 10.32
CA ILE A 61 -14.04 15.35 9.04
C ILE A 61 -14.70 13.98 9.01
N GLN A 62 -16.01 13.95 8.82
CA GLN A 62 -16.75 12.70 8.62
C GLN A 62 -16.85 12.40 7.12
N VAL A 63 -16.46 11.18 6.73
CA VAL A 63 -16.67 10.69 5.36
C VAL A 63 -17.96 9.87 5.32
N GLY A 64 -18.95 10.36 4.56
CA GLY A 64 -20.25 9.71 4.44
C GLY A 64 -20.24 8.55 3.45
N SER A 65 -20.96 7.48 3.80
CA SER A 65 -21.32 6.37 2.90
C SER A 65 -22.76 5.96 3.24
N ASP A 66 -23.53 5.57 2.23
CA ASP A 66 -24.88 5.02 2.43
C ASP A 66 -24.83 3.64 3.11
N GLU A 67 -23.66 2.99 3.15
CA GLU A 67 -23.41 1.72 3.85
C GLU A 67 -22.31 1.87 4.92
N ALA A 68 -22.46 1.13 6.03
CA ALA A 68 -21.55 1.14 7.19
C ALA A 68 -20.22 0.38 6.96
N LEU A 69 -19.68 0.42 5.74
CA LEU A 69 -18.40 -0.22 5.43
C LEU A 69 -17.25 0.70 5.84
N ASN A 70 -16.16 0.09 6.30
CA ASN A 70 -14.89 0.79 6.48
C ASN A 70 -14.45 1.35 5.11
N GLN A 71 -14.12 2.63 5.07
CA GLN A 71 -13.76 3.30 3.83
C GLN A 71 -12.25 3.45 3.77
N TYR A 72 -11.69 2.92 2.70
CA TYR A 72 -10.27 2.92 2.42
C TYR A 72 -10.01 3.55 1.05
N ALA A 73 -8.86 4.21 0.92
CA ALA A 73 -8.29 4.58 -0.36
C ALA A 73 -7.28 3.51 -0.78
N TYR A 74 -7.24 3.22 -2.08
CA TYR A 74 -6.35 2.27 -2.73
C TYR A 74 -5.80 2.91 -4.00
N PRO A 75 -4.67 2.44 -4.57
CA PRO A 75 -4.27 2.87 -5.89
C PRO A 75 -5.34 2.47 -6.90
N ARG A 76 -5.49 3.26 -7.98
CA ARG A 76 -6.39 2.91 -9.08
C ARG A 76 -5.91 1.66 -9.83
N GLU A 77 -4.60 1.52 -9.96
CA GLU A 77 -3.92 0.40 -10.61
C GLU A 77 -2.77 -0.02 -9.69
N ASP A 78 -2.68 -1.33 -9.42
CA ASP A 78 -1.56 -1.89 -8.68
C ASP A 78 -0.28 -1.89 -9.53
N ASP A 79 0.87 -1.80 -8.87
CA ASP A 79 2.16 -1.82 -9.53
C ASP A 79 2.65 -3.26 -9.63
N ARG A 80 2.88 -3.78 -10.84
CA ARG A 80 3.48 -5.10 -11.05
C ARG A 80 4.83 -4.95 -11.73
N GLY A 81 5.83 -5.63 -11.20
CA GLY A 81 7.20 -5.55 -11.69
C GLY A 81 8.04 -6.77 -11.34
N PRO A 82 9.37 -6.69 -11.55
CA PRO A 82 10.28 -7.78 -11.19
C PRO A 82 10.37 -7.94 -9.67
N GLN A 83 10.75 -9.13 -9.21
CA GLN A 83 11.16 -9.36 -7.82
C GLN A 83 12.50 -8.71 -7.50
N ASP A 84 12.51 -7.38 -7.44
CA ASP A 84 13.70 -6.57 -7.27
C ASP A 84 13.50 -5.49 -6.19
N ALA A 85 14.52 -5.33 -5.34
CA ALA A 85 14.50 -4.40 -4.23
C ALA A 85 14.40 -2.92 -4.68
N ALA A 86 15.05 -2.56 -5.79
CA ALA A 86 15.00 -1.19 -6.30
C ALA A 86 13.65 -0.88 -6.95
N TRP A 87 13.02 -1.84 -7.62
CA TRP A 87 11.64 -1.71 -8.08
C TRP A 87 10.67 -1.48 -6.91
N LEU A 88 10.75 -2.29 -5.85
CA LEU A 88 9.88 -2.16 -4.68
C LEU A 88 10.05 -0.79 -4.00
N ALA A 89 11.29 -0.34 -3.79
CA ALA A 89 11.57 0.97 -3.22
C ALA A 89 10.95 2.09 -4.07
N ALA A 90 11.12 2.03 -5.39
CA ALA A 90 10.54 3.02 -6.29
C ALA A 90 9.00 2.99 -6.32
N ALA A 91 8.39 1.81 -6.15
CA ALA A 91 6.94 1.67 -6.05
C ALA A 91 6.38 2.31 -4.76
N ILE A 92 7.08 2.12 -3.62
CA ILE A 92 6.77 2.79 -2.36
C ILE A 92 6.90 4.30 -2.50
N ASP A 93 8.01 4.80 -3.06
CA ASP A 93 8.23 6.24 -3.28
C ASP A 93 7.10 6.87 -4.12
N ARG A 94 6.62 6.16 -5.16
CA ARG A 94 5.48 6.61 -5.98
C ARG A 94 4.19 6.69 -5.17
N ALA A 95 3.90 5.69 -4.34
CA ALA A 95 2.71 5.69 -3.48
C ALA A 95 2.76 6.83 -2.46
N GLU A 96 3.89 7.03 -1.80
CA GLU A 96 4.07 8.13 -0.85
C GLU A 96 3.94 9.50 -1.51
N ALA A 97 4.54 9.69 -2.70
CA ALA A 97 4.40 10.92 -3.47
C ALA A 97 2.94 11.18 -3.89
N MET A 98 2.21 10.14 -4.30
CA MET A 98 0.79 10.24 -4.67
C MET A 98 -0.06 10.71 -3.48
N LEU A 99 0.15 10.13 -2.30
CA LEU A 99 -0.58 10.49 -1.09
C LEU A 99 -0.21 11.90 -0.60
N ALA A 100 1.07 12.26 -0.65
CA ALA A 100 1.56 13.59 -0.28
C ALA A 100 1.00 14.71 -1.17
N ALA A 101 0.65 14.39 -2.43
CA ALA A 101 0.07 15.33 -3.37
C ALA A 101 -1.42 15.64 -3.11
N ILE A 102 -2.12 14.90 -2.25
CA ILE A 102 -3.55 15.08 -2.00
C ILE A 102 -3.80 16.39 -1.23
N ARG A 103 -4.49 17.33 -1.89
CA ARG A 103 -4.86 18.63 -1.34
C ARG A 103 -6.37 18.80 -1.33
N LEU A 104 -7.00 18.49 -0.19
CA LEU A 104 -8.46 18.65 -0.03
C LEU A 104 -8.90 20.12 -0.10
N ASP A 105 -8.02 21.07 0.24
CA ASP A 105 -8.29 22.51 0.17
C ASP A 105 -8.15 23.10 -1.25
N ARG A 106 -7.42 22.42 -2.14
CA ARG A 106 -7.15 22.84 -3.52
C ARG A 106 -7.11 21.63 -4.45
N PRO A 107 -8.27 21.02 -4.75
CA PRO A 107 -8.33 19.75 -5.46
C PRO A 107 -7.88 19.83 -6.92
N GLU A 108 -7.89 21.01 -7.54
CA GLU A 108 -7.51 21.22 -8.96
C GLU A 108 -6.15 21.91 -9.15
N GLY A 109 -5.47 22.31 -8.06
CA GLY A 109 -4.26 23.16 -8.10
C GLY A 109 -4.55 24.65 -7.91
#